data_AF-A0A961XZX6-F1
#
_entry.id   AF-A0A961XZX6-F1
#
_cell.length_a   1.000
_cell.length_b   1.000
_cell.length_c   1.000
_cell.angle_alpha   90.00
_cell.angle_beta   90.00
_cell.angle_gamma   90.00
#
_symmetry.space_group_name_H-M   'P 1'
#
loop_
_entity.id
_entity.type
_entity.pdbx_description
1 polymer ?
#
loop_
_entity_poly.entity_id
_entity_poly.type
_entity_poly.pdbx_seq_one_letter_code
_entity_poly.pdbx_strand_id
1 'polypeptide(L)'
;DVLSAALGKRTIVGKTRSQATVRKLSESANISRRSEERALVSPAELLRFPLDKVLVLPEGQYPIKADHIRYYADRHFEEIDKARQGHSLPYPPAAAPVSNRPKKITLEHSEPAAPAAISMGDKEFETAVQTYTGALQGYAEAARAQPKKTRSGRRQRSSGLAGTSTA
;
A
#
# COMPACT_ATOMS: atom_id res chain seq x y z
N ASP A 1 24.04 -17.85 -6.12
CA ASP A 1 23.57 -18.19 -4.76
C ASP A 1 23.24 -16.99 -3.89
N VAL A 2 24.12 -16.00 -3.75
CA VAL A 2 23.91 -14.80 -2.89
C VAL A 2 22.56 -14.11 -3.15
N LEU A 3 22.19 -13.87 -4.42
CA LEU A 3 20.93 -13.21 -4.77
C LEU A 3 19.68 -14.04 -4.39
N SER A 4 19.76 -15.38 -4.49
CA SER A 4 18.66 -16.27 -4.11
C SER A 4 18.49 -16.30 -2.58
N ALA A 5 19.61 -16.28 -1.84
CA ALA A 5 19.60 -16.19 -0.39
C ALA A 5 19.00 -14.85 0.10
N ALA A 6 19.30 -13.74 -0.58
CA ALA A 6 18.78 -12.41 -0.24
C ALA A 6 17.25 -12.30 -0.40
N LEU A 7 16.66 -13.02 -1.38
CA LEU A 7 15.21 -13.09 -1.54
C LEU A 7 14.53 -13.87 -0.41
N GLY A 8 15.23 -14.87 0.14
CA GLY A 8 14.73 -15.73 1.20
C GLY A 8 14.07 -17.02 0.69
N LYS A 9 13.35 -17.69 1.60
CA LYS A 9 12.75 -19.01 1.38
C LYS A 9 11.24 -18.96 1.57
N ARG A 10 10.55 -19.93 0.97
CA ARG A 10 9.14 -20.25 1.22
C ARG A 10 9.00 -21.66 1.77
N THR A 11 8.03 -21.82 2.66
CA THR A 11 7.59 -23.14 3.11
C THR A 11 6.55 -23.67 2.13
N ILE A 12 6.80 -24.85 1.58
CA ILE A 12 5.89 -25.55 0.67
C ILE A 12 5.50 -26.88 1.31
N VAL A 13 4.22 -27.27 1.20
CA VAL A 13 3.77 -28.61 1.61
C VAL A 13 3.90 -29.56 0.42
N GLY A 14 4.96 -30.37 0.41
CA GLY A 14 5.12 -31.49 -0.51
C GLY A 14 4.08 -32.56 -0.22
N LYS A 15 3.40 -33.06 -1.25
CA LYS A 15 2.44 -34.17 -1.15
C LYS A 15 2.97 -35.36 -1.93
N THR A 16 3.13 -36.49 -1.25
CA THR A 16 3.53 -37.75 -1.88
C THR A 16 2.35 -38.72 -1.79
N ARG A 17 1.91 -39.27 -2.92
CA ARG A 17 0.83 -40.26 -2.99
C ARG A 17 1.42 -41.59 -3.41
N SER A 18 1.32 -42.61 -2.56
CA SER A 18 1.62 -43.99 -2.95
C SER A 18 0.35 -44.65 -3.47
N GLN A 19 0.37 -45.15 -4.69
CA GLN A 19 -0.72 -45.94 -5.26
C GLN A 19 -0.35 -47.42 -5.16
N ALA A 20 -1.10 -48.19 -4.35
CA ALA A 20 -1.04 -49.64 -4.41
C ALA A 20 -2.02 -50.11 -5.49
N THR A 21 -1.52 -50.56 -6.64
CA THR A 21 -2.37 -51.16 -7.68
C THR A 21 -2.77 -52.57 -7.23
N VAL A 22 -3.87 -52.66 -6.48
CA VAL A 22 -4.57 -53.94 -6.29
C VAL A 22 -5.63 -54.03 -7.37
N ARG A 23 -5.45 -54.98 -8.31
CA ARG A 23 -6.46 -55.31 -9.32
C ARG A 23 -7.76 -55.63 -8.59
N LYS A 24 -8.77 -54.75 -8.74
CA LYS A 24 -10.18 -54.81 -8.28
C LYS A 24 -10.64 -53.87 -7.13
N LEU A 25 -9.78 -53.11 -6.43
CA LEU A 25 -10.26 -52.10 -5.46
C LEU A 25 -9.37 -50.85 -5.52
N SER A 26 -9.85 -49.78 -6.15
CA SER A 26 -9.08 -48.57 -6.50
C SER A 26 -8.88 -47.56 -5.34
N GLU A 27 -9.04 -47.98 -4.08
CA GLU A 27 -9.28 -47.03 -2.97
C GLU A 27 -8.31 -47.15 -1.78
N SER A 28 -7.03 -47.50 -2.00
CA SER A 28 -6.02 -47.42 -0.92
C SER A 28 -4.77 -46.69 -1.38
N ALA A 29 -4.91 -45.40 -1.69
CA ALA A 29 -3.76 -44.54 -1.93
C ALA A 29 -3.41 -43.72 -0.68
N ASN A 30 -2.30 -44.06 -0.01
CA ASN A 30 -1.80 -43.25 1.09
C ASN A 30 -1.22 -41.93 0.55
N ILE A 31 -1.62 -40.80 1.16
CA ILE A 31 -1.12 -39.47 0.82
C ILE A 31 -0.36 -38.92 2.03
N SER A 32 0.97 -38.86 1.94
CA SER A 32 1.82 -38.19 2.90
C SER A 32 1.98 -36.70 2.56
N ARG A 33 1.99 -35.84 3.58
CA ARG A 33 2.22 -34.39 3.45
C ARG A 33 3.41 -34.00 4.32
N ARG A 34 4.39 -33.33 3.73
CA ARG A 34 5.60 -32.85 4.43
C ARG A 34 5.81 -31.37 4.16
N SER A 35 6.08 -30.59 5.19
CA SER A 35 6.54 -29.21 5.07
C SER A 35 8.03 -29.19 4.73
N GLU A 36 8.38 -28.54 3.62
CA GLU A 36 9.75 -28.36 3.14
C GLU A 36 10.04 -26.88 2.92
N GLU A 37 11.25 -26.45 3.26
CA GLU A 37 11.74 -25.13 2.90
C GLU A 37 12.36 -25.16 1.51
N ARG A 38 11.96 -24.22 0.64
CA ARG A 38 12.60 -24.02 -0.67
C ARG A 38 12.89 -22.55 -0.89
N ALA A 39 13.91 -22.24 -1.67
CA ALA A 39 14.16 -20.87 -2.10
C ALA A 39 12.90 -20.30 -2.79
N LEU A 40 12.64 -19.00 -2.61
CA LEU A 40 11.53 -18.34 -3.32
C LEU A 40 11.72 -18.43 -4.84
N VAL A 41 12.94 -18.11 -5.29
CA VAL A 41 13.41 -18.26 -6.67
C VAL A 41 14.74 -18.99 -6.64
N SER A 42 14.89 -20.04 -7.43
CA SER A 42 16.14 -20.82 -7.46
C SER A 42 17.27 -20.00 -8.10
N PRO A 43 18.55 -20.28 -7.78
CA PRO A 43 19.68 -19.60 -8.43
C PRO A 43 19.65 -19.72 -9.96
N ALA A 44 19.26 -20.89 -10.48
CA ALA A 44 19.14 -21.14 -11.92
C ALA A 44 18.00 -20.32 -12.55
N GLU A 45 16.87 -20.16 -11.85
CA GLU A 45 15.77 -19.30 -12.30
C GLU A 45 16.17 -17.83 -12.33
N LEU A 46 16.95 -17.35 -11.36
CA LEU A 46 17.45 -15.98 -11.35
C LEU A 46 18.40 -15.70 -12.50
N LEU A 47 19.27 -16.65 -12.85
CA LEU A 47 20.18 -16.51 -14.01
C LEU A 47 19.43 -16.47 -15.34
N ARG A 48 18.23 -17.05 -15.41
CA ARG A 48 17.36 -17.06 -16.58
C ARG A 48 16.19 -16.09 -16.45
N PHE A 49 16.29 -15.13 -15.52
CA PHE A 49 15.20 -14.21 -15.27
C PHE A 49 15.00 -13.30 -16.49
N PRO A 50 13.75 -13.12 -16.96
CA PRO A 50 13.49 -12.34 -18.16
C PRO A 50 13.88 -10.87 -17.93
N LEU A 51 14.46 -10.26 -18.96
CA LEU A 51 14.99 -8.89 -18.91
C LEU A 51 13.89 -7.82 -18.74
N ASP A 52 12.67 -8.18 -19.11
CA ASP A 52 11.49 -7.33 -19.01
C ASP A 52 10.87 -7.35 -17.60
N LYS A 53 11.38 -8.16 -16.67
CA LYS A 53 10.89 -8.23 -15.30
C LYS A 53 11.99 -7.82 -14.33
N VAL A 54 11.58 -7.24 -13.20
CA VAL A 54 12.47 -6.88 -12.09
C VAL A 54 11.91 -7.43 -10.78
N LEU A 55 12.81 -7.81 -9.87
CA LEU A 55 12.47 -8.13 -8.49
C LEU A 55 12.82 -6.95 -7.60
N VAL A 56 11.80 -6.36 -6.97
CA VAL A 56 11.95 -5.28 -5.99
C VAL A 56 11.94 -5.89 -4.60
N LEU A 57 12.92 -5.54 -3.78
CA LEU A 57 13.03 -5.99 -2.39
C LEU A 57 12.87 -4.79 -1.46
N PRO A 58 11.63 -4.41 -1.09
CA PRO A 58 11.41 -3.37 -0.09
C PRO A 58 11.76 -3.90 1.30
N GLU A 59 12.32 -3.05 2.16
CA GLU A 59 12.54 -3.42 3.55
C GLU A 59 11.22 -3.69 4.27
N GLY A 60 11.18 -4.77 5.05
CA GLY A 60 10.00 -5.17 5.83
C GLY A 60 8.81 -5.69 5.01
N GLN A 61 8.96 -5.90 3.70
CA GLN A 61 7.92 -6.47 2.84
C GLN A 61 8.43 -7.69 2.08
N TYR A 62 7.49 -8.50 1.56
CA TYR A 62 7.84 -9.61 0.69
C TYR A 62 8.38 -9.09 -0.65
N PRO A 63 9.32 -9.80 -1.30
CA PRO A 63 9.80 -9.44 -2.62
C PRO A 63 8.66 -9.32 -3.64
N ILE A 64 8.69 -8.27 -4.46
CA ILE A 64 7.68 -7.97 -5.46
C ILE A 64 8.26 -8.22 -6.85
N LYS A 65 7.57 -9.04 -7.64
CA LYS A 65 7.89 -9.21 -9.06
C LYS A 65 7.11 -8.20 -9.89
N ALA A 66 7.82 -7.34 -10.62
CA ALA A 66 7.26 -6.26 -11.40
C ALA A 66 7.76 -6.27 -12.86
N ASP A 67 7.09 -5.52 -13.71
CA ASP A 67 7.50 -5.24 -15.09
C ASP A 67 8.52 -4.09 -15.13
N HIS A 68 9.53 -4.23 -16.00
CA HIS A 68 10.52 -3.19 -16.28
C HIS A 68 9.95 -2.21 -17.31
N ILE A 69 9.79 -0.96 -16.91
CA ILE A 69 9.37 0.11 -17.83
C ILE A 69 10.60 0.56 -18.63
N ARG A 70 10.62 0.25 -19.93
CA ARG A 70 11.67 0.70 -20.85
C ARG A 70 11.21 1.96 -21.59
N TYR A 71 12.00 3.04 -21.50
CA TYR A 71 11.85 4.29 -22.28
C TYR A 71 10.41 4.69 -22.59
N TYR A 72 9.70 5.21 -21.59
CA TYR A 72 8.34 5.75 -21.73
C TYR A 72 7.26 4.78 -22.24
N ALA A 73 7.53 3.46 -22.32
CA ALA A 73 6.55 2.44 -22.72
C ALA A 73 5.44 2.19 -21.67
N ASP A 74 5.34 3.02 -20.63
CA ASP A 74 4.21 3.02 -19.72
C ASP A 74 3.05 3.79 -20.35
N ARG A 75 1.82 3.34 -20.13
CA ARG A 75 0.59 3.99 -20.61
C ARG A 75 0.59 5.49 -20.35
N HIS A 76 1.10 5.92 -19.20
CA HIS A 76 1.09 7.34 -18.84
C HIS A 76 2.14 8.16 -19.59
N PHE A 77 3.33 7.61 -19.79
CA PHE A 77 4.44 8.31 -20.42
C PHE A 77 4.45 8.18 -21.94
N GLU A 78 3.83 7.14 -22.49
CA GLU A 78 3.73 6.90 -23.92
C GLU A 78 2.97 8.04 -24.61
N GLU A 79 1.89 8.54 -23.97
CA GLU A 79 1.13 9.69 -24.45
C GLU A 79 1.97 10.96 -24.48
N ILE A 80 2.80 11.18 -23.44
CA ILE A 80 3.67 12.34 -23.32
C ILE A 80 4.80 12.29 -24.37
N ASP A 81 5.38 11.11 -24.59
CA ASP A 81 6.45 10.93 -25.59
C ASP A 81 5.92 11.11 -27.01
N LYS A 82 4.74 10.56 -27.32
CA LYS A 82 4.05 10.82 -28.61
C LYS A 82 3.77 12.31 -28.81
N ALA A 83 3.33 13.01 -27.77
CA ALA A 83 3.10 14.46 -27.83
C ALA A 83 4.41 15.25 -28.03
N ARG A 84 5.56 14.70 -27.58
CA ARG A 84 6.88 15.31 -27.79
C ARG A 84 7.39 15.15 -29.22
N GLN A 85 7.07 14.04 -29.89
CA GLN A 85 7.53 13.75 -31.25
C GLN A 85 6.99 14.82 -32.22
N GLY A 86 7.88 15.68 -32.75
CA GLY A 86 7.55 16.76 -33.69
C GLY A 86 7.83 18.18 -33.19
N HIS A 87 8.17 18.37 -31.91
CA HIS A 87 8.62 19.66 -31.39
C HIS A 87 10.15 19.74 -31.37
N SER A 88 10.73 20.78 -31.99
CA SER A 88 12.18 21.01 -31.94
C SER A 88 12.60 21.43 -30.53
N LEU A 89 13.38 20.60 -29.86
CA LEU A 89 14.11 21.00 -28.65
C LEU A 89 15.31 21.87 -29.06
N PRO A 90 15.72 22.88 -28.27
CA PRO A 90 15.30 23.22 -26.92
C PRO A 90 13.92 23.89 -26.88
N TYR A 91 13.10 23.52 -25.89
CA TYR A 91 11.80 24.15 -25.70
C TYR A 91 12.00 25.66 -25.49
N PRO A 92 11.29 26.54 -26.24
CA PRO A 92 11.19 27.94 -25.85
C PRO A 92 10.60 28.01 -24.43
N PRO A 93 10.87 29.08 -23.65
CA PRO A 93 10.28 29.22 -22.32
C PRO A 93 8.77 29.08 -22.48
N ALA A 94 8.22 28.00 -21.92
CA ALA A 94 6.84 27.63 -22.12
C ALA A 94 5.97 28.81 -21.68
N ALA A 95 5.35 29.50 -22.63
CA ALA A 95 4.20 30.32 -22.31
C ALA A 95 3.21 29.35 -21.69
N ALA A 96 3.04 29.45 -20.37
CA ALA A 96 2.32 28.47 -19.59
C ALA A 96 0.97 28.20 -20.26
N PRO A 97 0.66 26.96 -20.66
CA PRO A 97 -0.62 26.68 -21.27
C PRO A 97 -1.68 27.11 -20.27
N VAL A 98 -2.59 28.00 -20.70
CA VAL A 98 -3.71 28.45 -19.88
C VAL A 98 -4.54 27.21 -19.57
N SER A 99 -4.33 26.65 -18.38
CA SER A 99 -5.03 25.48 -17.93
C SER A 99 -6.52 25.81 -17.87
N ASN A 100 -7.31 25.22 -18.78
CA ASN A 100 -8.77 25.20 -18.70
C ASN A 100 -9.31 24.33 -17.55
N ARG A 101 -8.44 23.79 -16.68
CA ARG A 101 -8.89 23.24 -15.41
C ARG A 101 -9.62 24.37 -14.68
N PRO A 102 -10.89 24.22 -14.30
CA PRO A 102 -11.56 25.21 -13.47
C PRO A 102 -10.66 25.43 -12.26
N LYS A 103 -10.25 26.68 -12.04
CA LYS A 103 -9.43 27.06 -10.89
C LYS A 103 -10.12 26.45 -9.69
N LYS A 104 -9.45 25.50 -9.02
CA LYS A 104 -9.93 24.99 -7.74
C LYS A 104 -10.14 26.25 -6.93
N ILE A 105 -11.36 26.43 -6.42
CA ILE A 105 -11.73 27.57 -5.61
C ILE A 105 -10.72 27.58 -4.47
N THR A 106 -9.72 28.46 -4.57
CA THR A 106 -8.96 28.87 -3.40
C THR A 106 -10.03 29.46 -2.51
N LEU A 107 -10.37 28.76 -1.44
CA LEU A 107 -10.92 29.44 -0.28
C LEU A 107 -9.89 30.50 0.02
N GLU A 108 -10.20 31.74 -0.37
CA GLU A 108 -9.65 32.96 0.20
C GLU A 108 -9.73 32.74 1.71
N HIS A 109 -8.68 32.13 2.26
CA HIS A 109 -8.30 32.50 3.60
C HIS A 109 -7.88 33.93 3.37
N SER A 110 -8.81 34.85 3.66
CA SER A 110 -8.43 36.19 4.03
C SER A 110 -7.22 36.00 4.92
N GLU A 111 -6.07 36.42 4.43
CA GLU A 111 -4.89 36.62 5.26
C GLU A 111 -5.45 37.23 6.54
N PRO A 112 -5.37 36.57 7.71
CA PRO A 112 -5.73 37.25 8.93
C PRO A 112 -4.79 38.43 8.93
N ALA A 113 -5.33 39.61 8.66
CA ALA A 113 -4.61 40.87 8.67
C ALA A 113 -3.65 40.75 9.84
N ALA A 114 -2.34 40.78 9.54
CA ALA A 114 -1.29 40.60 10.54
C ALA A 114 -1.78 41.29 11.80
N PRO A 115 -2.03 40.55 12.90
CA PRO A 115 -2.88 41.05 13.96
C PRO A 115 -2.32 42.39 14.35
N ALA A 116 -3.07 43.45 14.06
CA ALA A 116 -2.73 44.79 14.51
C ALA A 116 -2.47 44.59 15.99
N ALA A 117 -1.23 44.77 16.43
CA ALA A 117 -0.82 44.42 17.77
C ALA A 117 -1.76 45.17 18.72
N ILE A 118 -2.75 44.44 19.25
CA ILE A 118 -3.65 45.01 20.24
C ILE A 118 -2.73 45.19 21.43
N SER A 119 -2.36 46.44 21.69
CA SER A 119 -1.60 46.79 22.90
C SER A 119 -2.53 46.59 24.10
N MET A 120 -2.73 45.34 24.50
CA MET A 120 -3.37 45.01 25.76
C MET A 120 -2.38 45.37 26.86
N GLY A 121 -2.85 46.06 27.90
CA GLY A 121 -2.04 46.31 29.08
C GLY A 121 -1.70 44.99 29.77
N ASP A 122 -0.54 44.93 30.43
CA ASP A 122 0.04 43.70 31.00
C ASP A 122 -0.94 42.89 31.87
N LYS A 123 -1.86 43.57 32.57
CA LYS A 123 -2.88 42.94 33.43
C LYS A 123 -3.98 42.22 32.65
N GLU A 124 -4.35 42.74 31.48
CA GLU A 124 -5.33 42.12 30.60
C GLU A 124 -4.71 40.91 29.88
N PHE A 125 -3.41 40.99 29.59
CA PHE A 125 -2.65 39.86 29.05
C PHE A 125 -2.55 38.69 30.04
N GLU A 126 -2.23 38.95 31.32
CA GLU A 126 -2.14 37.87 32.33
C GLU A 126 -3.48 37.15 32.53
N THR A 127 -4.59 37.89 32.53
CA THR A 127 -5.93 37.27 32.68
C THR A 127 -6.33 36.46 31.45
N ALA A 128 -5.98 36.92 30.24
CA ALA A 128 -6.18 36.16 29.00
C ALA A 128 -5.35 34.86 28.98
N VAL A 129 -4.10 34.90 29.43
CA VAL A 129 -3.25 33.71 29.53
C VAL A 129 -3.79 32.73 30.59
N GLN A 130 -4.25 33.22 31.74
CA GLN A 130 -4.83 32.37 32.79
C GLN A 130 -6.13 31.69 32.33
N THR A 131 -7.00 32.41 31.65
CA THR A 131 -8.25 31.82 31.10
C THR A 131 -7.96 30.77 30.03
N TYR A 132 -6.99 31.02 29.14
CA TYR A 132 -6.63 30.07 28.10
C TYR A 132 -5.97 28.79 28.65
N THR A 133 -5.08 28.94 29.65
CA THR A 133 -4.44 27.80 30.31
C THR A 133 -5.44 26.95 31.11
N GLY A 134 -6.41 27.58 31.78
CA GLY A 134 -7.51 26.86 32.44
C GLY A 134 -8.38 26.07 31.46
N ALA A 135 -8.68 26.64 30.29
CA ALA A 135 -9.44 25.94 29.24
C ALA A 135 -8.68 24.70 28.71
N LEU A 136 -7.37 24.84 28.48
CA LEU A 136 -6.50 23.74 28.05
C LEU A 136 -6.46 22.57 29.04
N GLN A 137 -6.45 22.87 30.35
CA GLN A 137 -6.52 21.84 31.39
C GLN A 137 -7.86 21.09 31.35
N GLY A 138 -8.98 21.78 31.14
CA GLY A 138 -10.30 21.16 30.99
C GLY A 138 -10.38 20.17 29.83
N TYR A 139 -9.77 20.50 28.68
CA TYR A 139 -9.70 19.56 27.55
C TYR A 139 -8.85 18.32 27.86
N ALA A 140 -7.74 18.49 28.59
CA ALA A 140 -6.88 17.37 28.98
C ALA A 140 -7.57 16.41 29.96
N GLU A 141 -8.36 16.93 30.90
CA GLU A 141 -9.16 16.10 31.81
C GLU A 141 -10.27 15.35 31.09
N ALA A 142 -10.99 16.01 30.17
CA ALA A 142 -12.02 15.38 29.35
C ALA A 142 -11.47 14.23 28.50
N ALA A 143 -10.25 14.35 28.00
CA ALA A 143 -9.57 13.28 27.24
C ALA A 143 -9.19 12.08 28.13
N ARG A 144 -8.85 12.31 29.41
CA ARG A 144 -8.53 11.24 30.36
C ARG A 144 -9.78 10.50 30.87
N ALA A 145 -10.93 11.16 30.89
CA ALA A 145 -12.19 10.58 31.37
C ALA A 145 -12.87 9.60 30.39
N GLN A 146 -12.42 9.51 29.13
CA GLN A 146 -13.05 8.63 28.14
C GLN A 146 -12.50 7.19 28.23
N PRO A 147 -13.32 6.17 28.59
CA PRO A 147 -12.86 4.80 28.61
C PRO A 147 -12.58 4.29 27.19
N LYS A 148 -11.41 3.68 27.00
CA LYS A 148 -10.97 3.09 25.72
C LYS A 148 -11.96 2.02 25.27
N LYS A 149 -12.73 2.28 24.21
CA LYS A 149 -13.62 1.31 23.58
C LYS A 149 -12.81 0.13 23.02
N THR A 150 -12.85 -1.01 23.69
CA THR A 150 -12.31 -2.28 23.20
C THR A 150 -13.12 -2.72 21.98
N ARG A 151 -12.49 -2.77 20.79
CA ARG A 151 -13.12 -3.30 19.57
C ARG A 151 -13.32 -4.81 19.70
N SER A 152 -14.50 -5.24 20.15
CA SER A 152 -14.95 -6.63 20.04
C SER A 152 -15.34 -6.92 18.58
N GLY A 153 -14.43 -7.54 17.82
CA GLY A 153 -14.68 -7.96 16.45
C GLY A 153 -15.60 -9.20 16.38
N ARG A 154 -16.89 -8.98 16.13
CA ARG A 154 -17.86 -10.03 15.78
C ARG A 154 -17.66 -10.45 14.32
N ARG A 155 -16.92 -11.54 14.06
CA ARG A 155 -16.86 -12.19 12.74
C ARG A 155 -18.20 -12.88 12.47
N GLN A 156 -19.04 -12.29 11.63
CA GLN A 156 -20.16 -12.97 10.99
C GLN A 156 -19.58 -13.96 9.96
N ARG A 157 -19.77 -15.26 10.21
CA ARG A 157 -19.52 -16.32 9.22
C ARG A 157 -20.82 -16.51 8.45
N SER A 158 -20.84 -16.18 7.15
CA SER A 158 -21.89 -16.65 6.25
C SER A 158 -21.59 -18.09 5.85
N SER A 159 -22.43 -19.02 6.30
CA SER A 159 -22.50 -20.40 5.82
C SER A 159 -23.43 -20.46 4.62
N GLY A 160 -22.87 -20.64 3.41
CA GLY A 160 -23.64 -20.97 2.22
C GLY A 160 -24.01 -22.46 2.25
N LEU A 161 -25.27 -22.75 2.55
CA LEU A 161 -25.90 -24.05 2.34
C LEU A 161 -26.22 -24.20 0.84
N ALA A 162 -25.48 -25.05 0.14
CA ALA A 162 -25.88 -25.57 -1.16
C ALA A 162 -26.77 -26.80 -0.92
N GLY A 163 -28.09 -26.60 -1.02
CA GLY A 163 -29.09 -27.66 -1.02
C GLY A 163 -29.31 -28.17 -2.44
N THR A 164 -29.13 -29.48 -2.61
CA THR A 164 -29.58 -30.31 -3.73
C THR A 164 -31.11 -30.32 -3.83
N SER A 165 -31.66 -30.28 -5.05
CA SER A 165 -32.91 -30.99 -5.35
C SER A 165 -33.06 -31.26 -6.85
N THR A 166 -33.15 -32.55 -7.14
CA THR A 166 -33.71 -33.23 -8.30
C THR A 166 -35.12 -32.75 -8.68
N ALA A 167 -35.37 -32.60 -9.98
CA ALA A 167 -36.49 -33.17 -10.75
C ALA A 167 -36.26 -32.86 -12.25
#